data_AF-A0A5M6IFJ5-F1
#
_entry.id   AF-A0A5M6IFJ5-F1
#
_cell.length_a   1.000
_cell.length_b   1.000
_cell.length_c   1.000
_cell.angle_alpha   90.00
_cell.angle_beta   90.00
_cell.angle_gamma   90.00
#
_symmetry.space_group_name_H-M   'P 1'
#
loop_
_entity.id
_entity.type
_entity.pdbx_description
1 polymer ?
#
loop_
_entity_poly.entity_id
_entity_poly.type
_entity_poly.pdbx_seq_one_letter_code
_entity_poly.pdbx_strand_id
1 'polypeptide(L)'
;MQPKDSTTNEGFKGFTNTRCPFLPCHEGVRGAFNCLFCYCPLIAFECPGPYEVFTDKNGVTRKDCSACTLPHNGYQGSWNFIQKWLERPVVWNGQPQTRRYRQKPVKPKTE
;
A
#
# COMPACT_ATOMS: atom_id res chain seq x y z
N MET A 1 -16.51 -9.60 7.91
CA MET A 1 -16.80 -8.16 8.11
C MET A 1 -17.47 -7.61 6.87
N GLN A 2 -18.79 -7.71 6.80
CA GLN A 2 -19.59 -7.08 5.74
C GLN A 2 -20.69 -6.22 6.36
N PRO A 3 -20.38 -4.97 6.70
CA PRO A 3 -21.35 -3.88 6.68
C PRO A 3 -21.00 -2.82 5.61
N LYS A 4 -20.09 -3.15 4.67
CA LYS A 4 -19.61 -2.18 3.66
C LYS A 4 -20.72 -1.73 2.72
N ASP A 5 -21.73 -2.59 2.54
CA ASP A 5 -22.91 -2.33 1.71
C ASP A 5 -24.06 -1.66 2.49
N SER A 6 -23.91 -1.47 3.81
CA SER A 6 -24.97 -0.89 4.66
C SER A 6 -24.83 0.62 4.87
N THR A 7 -23.86 1.28 4.22
CA THR A 7 -23.66 2.73 4.32
C THR A 7 -23.17 3.33 3.01
N THR A 8 -23.61 4.54 2.71
CA THR A 8 -23.09 5.37 1.61
C THR A 8 -21.86 6.19 2.03
N ASN A 9 -21.51 6.19 3.33
CA ASN A 9 -20.34 6.91 3.82
C ASN A 9 -19.05 6.16 3.45
N GLU A 10 -18.25 6.71 2.55
CA GLU A 10 -17.02 6.07 2.07
C GLU A 10 -15.78 6.36 2.93
N GLY A 11 -15.91 7.06 4.07
CA GLY A 11 -14.78 7.42 4.94
C GLY A 11 -14.00 6.21 5.48
N PHE A 12 -14.60 5.02 5.50
CA PHE A 12 -13.91 3.78 5.84
C PHE A 12 -12.86 3.34 4.81
N LYS A 13 -12.92 3.87 3.57
CA LYS A 13 -11.97 3.53 2.50
C LYS A 13 -10.61 4.21 2.68
N GLY A 14 -10.54 5.29 3.46
CA GLY A 14 -9.30 5.98 3.73
C GLY A 14 -9.45 7.41 4.22
N PHE A 15 -8.33 7.98 4.67
CA PHE A 15 -8.19 9.36 5.10
C PHE A 15 -6.75 9.81 4.91
N THR A 16 -6.53 11.13 4.80
CA THR A 16 -5.19 11.74 4.85
C THR A 16 -5.02 12.42 6.20
N ASN A 17 -4.07 11.97 7.02
CA ASN A 17 -3.68 12.70 8.21
C ASN A 17 -2.77 13.87 7.83
N THR A 18 -3.34 15.04 7.56
CA THR A 18 -2.61 16.26 7.15
C THR A 18 -1.66 16.80 8.23
N ARG A 19 -1.80 16.35 9.48
CA ARG A 19 -0.93 16.71 10.60
C ARG A 19 0.23 15.73 10.80
N CYS A 20 0.36 14.71 9.96
CA CYS A 20 1.46 13.75 10.05
C CYS A 20 2.79 14.44 9.68
N PRO A 21 3.83 14.40 10.54
CA PRO A 21 5.11 15.04 10.26
C PRO A 21 5.89 14.35 9.13
N PHE A 22 5.49 13.12 8.78
CA PHE A 22 6.11 12.35 7.70
C PHE A 22 5.42 12.56 6.35
N LEU A 23 4.39 13.41 6.24
CA LEU A 23 3.67 13.61 4.97
C LEU A 23 4.46 14.56 4.04
N PRO A 24 4.70 14.23 2.74
CA PRO A 24 4.35 12.97 2.06
C PRO A 24 5.23 11.79 2.49
N CYS A 25 4.62 10.68 2.94
CA CYS A 25 5.37 9.53 3.48
C CYS A 25 6.05 8.68 2.40
N HIS A 26 5.57 8.76 1.16
CA HIS A 26 6.12 8.07 0.00
C HIS A 26 6.14 9.02 -1.19
N GLU A 27 7.24 9.02 -1.93
CA GLU A 27 7.36 9.78 -3.17
C GLU A 27 6.48 9.18 -4.28
N GLY A 28 5.96 10.02 -5.17
CA GLY A 28 5.21 9.56 -6.36
C GLY A 28 3.74 9.18 -6.14
N VAL A 29 3.21 9.30 -4.93
CA VAL A 29 1.76 9.21 -4.66
C VAL A 29 1.04 10.40 -5.30
N ARG A 30 -0.06 10.14 -6.01
CA ARG A 30 -0.85 11.16 -6.71
C ARG A 30 -2.20 11.35 -6.03
N GLY A 31 -2.51 12.59 -5.65
CA GLY A 31 -3.79 12.91 -4.99
C GLY A 31 -3.74 12.61 -3.49
N ALA A 32 -4.86 12.11 -2.94
CA ALA A 32 -5.00 11.90 -1.50
C ALA A 32 -4.16 10.72 -0.99
N PHE A 33 -3.44 10.91 0.12
CA PHE A 33 -2.67 9.87 0.77
C PHE A 33 -3.58 9.02 1.65
N ASN A 34 -3.69 7.72 1.36
CA ASN A 34 -4.45 6.83 2.23
C ASN A 34 -3.61 6.40 3.45
N CYS A 35 -3.77 7.10 4.58
CA CYS A 35 -3.07 6.81 5.83
C CYS A 35 -3.61 5.59 6.57
N LEU A 36 -4.74 5.02 6.15
CA LEU A 36 -5.27 3.78 6.73
C LEU A 36 -4.28 2.61 6.61
N PHE A 37 -3.42 2.67 5.59
CA PHE A 37 -2.44 1.64 5.27
C PHE A 37 -1.00 2.12 5.46
N CYS A 38 -0.75 3.08 6.36
CA CYS A 38 0.62 3.53 6.72
C CYS A 38 1.55 2.37 7.08
N TYR A 39 1.00 1.28 7.63
CA TYR A 39 1.64 -0.03 7.62
C TYR A 39 1.02 -0.88 6.53
N CYS A 40 1.86 -1.53 5.72
CA CYS A 40 1.39 -2.38 4.64
C CYS A 40 0.57 -3.55 5.21
N PRO A 41 -0.75 -3.64 4.95
CA PRO A 41 -1.57 -4.76 5.45
C PRO A 41 -1.23 -6.07 4.74
N LEU A 42 -0.43 -6.02 3.67
CA LEU A 42 0.02 -7.18 2.89
C LEU A 42 1.47 -7.59 3.22
N ILE A 43 2.05 -7.09 4.32
CA ILE A 43 3.47 -7.32 4.66
C ILE A 43 3.82 -8.82 4.76
N ALA A 44 2.88 -9.65 5.24
CA ALA A 44 3.05 -11.10 5.40
C ALA A 44 2.53 -11.91 4.20
N PHE A 45 1.95 -11.27 3.19
CA PHE A 45 1.29 -11.94 2.07
C PHE A 45 1.97 -11.63 0.74
N GLU A 46 1.90 -12.55 -0.21
CA GLU A 46 2.24 -12.28 -1.61
C GLU A 46 1.47 -11.07 -2.11
N CYS A 47 2.16 -10.14 -2.76
CA CYS A 47 1.58 -8.93 -3.30
C CYS A 47 2.41 -8.45 -4.50
N PRO A 48 1.90 -7.55 -5.35
CA PRO A 48 2.59 -7.08 -6.54
C PRO A 48 3.39 -5.80 -6.25
N GLY A 49 3.52 -5.42 -4.98
CA GLY A 49 4.25 -4.23 -4.57
C GLY A 49 5.74 -4.36 -4.93
N PRO A 50 6.41 -3.21 -5.20
CA PRO A 50 7.83 -3.18 -5.53
C PRO A 50 8.70 -3.34 -4.27
N TYR A 51 8.36 -4.29 -3.39
CA TYR A 51 9.09 -4.48 -2.16
C TYR A 51 10.47 -5.07 -2.43
N GLU A 52 11.45 -4.62 -1.67
CA GLU A 52 12.74 -5.28 -1.54
C GLU A 52 12.71 -6.25 -0.36
N VAL A 53 13.77 -7.03 -0.20
CA VAL A 53 13.89 -8.01 0.87
C VAL A 53 15.14 -7.74 1.66
N PHE A 54 15.03 -7.74 2.98
CA PHE A 54 16.15 -7.59 3.90
C PHE A 54 16.04 -8.58 5.05
N THR A 55 17.16 -8.85 5.71
CA THR A 55 17.19 -9.62 6.95
C THR A 55 17.26 -8.65 8.12
N ASP A 56 16.31 -8.75 9.05
CA ASP A 56 16.28 -7.89 10.23
C ASP A 56 17.38 -8.26 11.25
N LYS A 57 17.50 -7.46 12.31
CA LYS A 57 18.46 -7.70 13.40
C LYS A 57 18.29 -9.04 14.13
N ASN A 58 17.16 -9.72 13.96
CA ASN A 58 16.85 -11.01 14.58
C ASN A 58 17.07 -12.19 13.60
N GLY A 59 17.59 -11.94 12.40
CA GLY A 59 17.79 -12.97 11.38
C GLY A 59 16.53 -13.31 10.58
N VAL A 60 15.44 -12.55 10.71
CA VAL A 60 14.18 -12.80 10.02
C VAL A 60 14.15 -12.05 8.70
N THR A 61 13.91 -12.76 7.60
CA THR A 61 13.71 -12.18 6.27
C THR A 61 12.38 -11.43 6.22
N ARG A 62 12.41 -10.15 5.84
CA ARG A 62 11.27 -9.24 5.81
C ARG A 62 11.19 -8.50 4.49
N LYS A 63 9.99 -8.01 4.17
CA LYS A 63 9.77 -7.07 3.07
C LYS A 63 10.12 -5.66 3.50
N ASP A 64 10.89 -4.96 2.69
CA ASP A 64 10.98 -3.50 2.72
C ASP A 64 9.97 -2.93 1.71
N CYS A 65 8.92 -2.29 2.22
CA CYS A 65 7.87 -1.66 1.42
C CYS A 65 8.00 -0.13 1.36
N SER A 66 9.13 0.46 1.77
CA SER A 66 9.34 1.91 1.83
C SER A 66 9.19 2.63 0.48
N ALA A 67 9.40 1.93 -0.65
CA ALA A 67 9.18 2.47 -1.99
C ALA A 67 7.77 2.18 -2.58
N CYS A 68 6.86 1.58 -1.80
CA CYS A 68 5.56 1.15 -2.29
C CYS A 68 4.49 2.24 -2.19
N THR A 69 3.92 2.66 -3.32
CA THR A 69 2.84 3.67 -3.37
C THR A 69 1.44 3.08 -3.58
N LEU A 70 1.33 1.78 -3.86
CA LEU A 70 0.06 1.11 -4.17
C LEU A 70 -1.03 1.31 -3.11
N PRO A 71 -0.76 1.18 -1.79
CA PRO A 71 -1.79 1.35 -0.77
C PRO A 71 -2.06 2.82 -0.44
N HIS A 72 -1.37 3.77 -1.05
CA HIS A 72 -1.44 5.19 -0.68
C HIS A 72 -2.03 6.11 -1.76
N ASN A 73 -2.26 5.60 -2.96
CA ASN A 73 -2.67 6.39 -4.11
C ASN A 73 -4.21 6.50 -4.21
N GLY A 74 -4.78 7.43 -3.44
CA GLY A 74 -6.23 7.67 -3.35
C GLY A 74 -6.95 6.68 -2.42
N TYR A 75 -8.16 7.02 -1.98
CA TYR A 75 -8.86 6.19 -0.98
C TYR A 75 -9.51 4.95 -1.61
N GLN A 76 -10.40 5.14 -2.58
CA GLN A 76 -11.15 4.04 -3.19
C GLN A 76 -10.24 3.05 -3.94
N GLY A 77 -9.27 3.57 -4.72
CA GLY A 77 -8.32 2.74 -5.46
C GLY A 77 -7.48 1.86 -4.54
N SER A 78 -6.87 2.47 -3.51
CA SER A 78 -6.06 1.72 -2.54
C SER A 78 -6.88 0.75 -1.69
N TRP A 79 -8.07 1.16 -1.24
CA TRP A 79 -8.99 0.26 -0.52
C TRP A 79 -9.34 -0.97 -1.34
N ASN A 80 -9.82 -0.79 -2.57
CA ASN A 80 -10.18 -1.89 -3.45
C ASN A 80 -9.00 -2.81 -3.74
N PHE A 81 -7.81 -2.23 -3.95
CA PHE A 81 -6.58 -2.98 -4.15
C PHE A 81 -6.26 -3.86 -2.93
N ILE A 82 -6.23 -3.29 -1.72
CA ILE A 82 -5.95 -4.05 -0.49
C ILE A 82 -7.00 -5.15 -0.28
N GLN A 83 -8.28 -4.81 -0.43
CA GLN A 83 -9.37 -5.77 -0.26
C GLN A 83 -9.26 -6.96 -1.20
N LYS A 84 -8.92 -6.73 -2.48
CA LYS A 84 -8.70 -7.81 -3.46
C LYS A 84 -7.61 -8.79 -3.04
N TRP A 85 -6.51 -8.30 -2.47
CA TRP A 85 -5.40 -9.16 -2.02
C TRP A 85 -5.70 -9.88 -0.69
N LEU A 86 -6.49 -9.26 0.18
CA LEU A 86 -6.94 -9.89 1.44
C LEU A 86 -8.08 -10.89 1.27
N GLU A 87 -8.80 -10.87 0.14
CA GLU A 87 -9.88 -11.83 -0.13
C GLU A 87 -9.36 -13.26 -0.32
N ARG A 88 -8.17 -13.40 -0.91
CA ARG A 88 -7.50 -14.69 -1.15
C ARG A 88 -6.00 -14.58 -0.86
N PRO A 89 -5.62 -14.42 0.42
CA PRO A 89 -4.24 -14.16 0.79
C PRO A 89 -3.40 -15.42 0.59
N VAL A 90 -2.24 -15.25 -0.03
CA VAL A 90 -1.19 -16.28 -0.08
C VAL A 90 -0.07 -15.78 0.82
N VAL A 91 0.38 -16.59 1.78
CA VAL A 91 1.49 -16.21 2.66
C VAL A 91 2.75 -16.04 1.82
N TRP A 92 3.48 -14.95 2.06
CA TRP A 92 4.72 -14.67 1.36
C TRP A 92 5.78 -15.72 1.71
N ASN A 93 6.48 -16.21 0.70
CA ASN A 93 7.44 -17.30 0.84
C ASN A 93 8.88 -16.86 1.16
N GLY A 94 9.09 -15.57 1.47
CA GLY A 94 10.41 -15.03 1.77
C GLY A 94 11.25 -14.61 0.55
N GLN A 95 10.76 -14.81 -0.67
CA GLN A 95 11.52 -14.52 -1.89
C GLN A 95 11.38 -13.06 -2.37
N PRO A 96 12.40 -12.52 -3.07
CA PRO A 96 12.32 -11.21 -3.71
C PRO A 96 11.17 -11.08 -4.72
N GLN A 97 10.70 -9.86 -4.94
CA GLN A 97 9.67 -9.59 -5.93
C GLN A 97 10.16 -9.93 -7.35
N THR A 98 9.48 -10.86 -8.01
CA THR A 98 9.75 -11.23 -9.41
C THR A 98 8.78 -10.59 -10.40
N ARG A 99 7.60 -10.17 -9.92
CA ARG A 99 6.58 -9.51 -10.75
C ARG A 99 6.79 -8.01 -10.72
N ARG A 100 7.34 -7.46 -11.80
CA ARG A 100 7.41 -6.00 -11.97
C ARG A 100 6.02 -5.46 -12.28
N TYR A 101 5.32 -4.95 -11.27
CA TYR A 101 4.16 -4.07 -11.52
C TYR A 101 4.68 -2.77 -12.13
N ARG A 102 4.40 -2.51 -13.42
CA ARG A 102 4.76 -1.24 -14.08
C ARG A 102 4.01 -0.10 -13.38
N GLN A 103 4.70 0.63 -12.52
CA GLN A 103 4.20 1.90 -12.02
C GLN A 103 4.00 2.83 -13.23
N LYS A 104 2.83 3.47 -13.37
CA LYS A 104 2.63 4.47 -14.43
C LYS A 104 3.64 5.60 -14.20
N PRO A 105 4.40 6.05 -15.24
CA PRO A 105 5.42 7.09 -15.09
C PRO A 105 4.80 8.37 -14.52
N VAL A 106 5.46 8.97 -13.52
CA VAL A 106 5.10 10.26 -12.94
C VAL A 106 5.27 11.32 -14.03
N LYS A 107 4.16 11.93 -14.48
CA LYS A 107 4.28 13.15 -15.30
C LYS A 107 4.79 14.25 -14.37
N PRO A 108 5.87 14.95 -14.72
CA PRO A 108 6.31 16.10 -13.92
C PRO A 108 5.16 17.11 -13.84
N LYS A 109 5.00 17.74 -12.67
CA LYS A 109 4.07 18.86 -12.53
C LYS A 109 4.57 19.96 -13.47
N THR A 110 3.79 20.31 -14.47
CA THR A 110 3.95 21.58 -15.18
C THR A 110 3.73 22.71 -14.18
N GLU A 111 4.66 23.66 -14.15
CA GLU A 111 4.53 24.95 -13.44
C GLU A 111 3.29 25.72 -13.89
#